data_AF-A0A256BQ89-F1
#
_entry.id   AF-A0A256BQ89-F1
#
_cell.length_a   1.000
_cell.length_b   1.000
_cell.length_c   1.000
_cell.angle_alpha   90.00
_cell.angle_beta   90.00
_cell.angle_gamma   90.00
#
_symmetry.space_group_name_H-M   'P 1'
#
loop_
_entity.id
_entity.type
_entity.pdbx_description
1 polymer ?
#
loop_
_entity_poly.entity_id
_entity_poly.type
_entity_poly.pdbx_seq_one_letter_code
_entity_poly.pdbx_strand_id
1 'polypeptide(L)' 'MSLTEHYQKQGFRLATVTTENGYAWSTAINGTDESICEYFLGKYFNTKPFPFEEMSMVTSVSIDGKTYQG' A
#
# COMPACT_ATOMS: atom_id res chain seq x y z
N MET A 1 -15.52 15.54 3.26
CA MET A 1 -15.19 14.20 3.78
C MET A 1 -14.02 13.69 2.97
N SER A 2 -12.91 13.36 3.61
CA SER A 2 -11.72 12.80 2.95
C SER A 2 -11.94 11.31 2.64
N LEU A 3 -11.15 10.78 1.69
CA LEU A 3 -11.17 9.35 1.37
C LEU A 3 -10.85 8.49 2.59
N THR A 4 -9.92 8.93 3.43
CA THR A 4 -9.55 8.26 4.68
C THR A 4 -10.75 8.16 5.63
N GLU A 5 -11.50 9.25 5.82
CA GLU A 5 -12.70 9.27 6.69
C GLU A 5 -13.82 8.36 6.15
N HIS A 6 -13.92 8.19 4.83
CA HIS A 6 -14.93 7.33 4.22
C HIS A 6 -14.64 5.84 4.46
N TYR A 7 -13.39 5.41 4.32
CA TYR A 7 -13.00 4.02 4.56
C TYR A 7 -13.02 3.65 6.03
N GLN A 8 -12.57 4.54 6.91
CA GLN A 8 -12.59 4.30 8.36
C GLN A 8 -14.02 4.08 8.88
N LYS A 9 -15.01 4.80 8.34
CA LYS A 9 -16.43 4.59 8.67
C LYS A 9 -16.95 3.21 8.25
N GLN A 10 -16.33 2.57 7.27
CA GLN A 10 -16.67 1.22 6.80
C GLN A 10 -15.80 0.13 7.45
N GLY A 11 -14.92 0.49 8.39
CA GLY A 11 -14.00 -0.42 9.05
C GLY A 11 -12.73 -0.74 8.26
N PHE A 12 -12.53 -0.10 7.10
CA PHE A 12 -11.35 -0.24 6.27
C PHE A 12 -10.31 0.83 6.57
N ARG A 13 -9.06 0.51 6.30
CA ARG A 13 -7.91 1.39 6.46
C ARG A 13 -7.33 1.76 5.11
N LEU A 14 -6.85 2.98 4.97
CA LEU A 14 -6.23 3.43 3.73
C LEU A 14 -4.72 3.20 3.80
N ALA A 15 -4.20 2.32 2.96
CA ALA A 15 -2.78 2.04 2.82
C ALA A 15 -2.26 2.58 1.48
N THR A 16 -1.19 3.36 1.49
CA THR A 16 -0.46 3.78 0.29
C THR A 16 0.86 3.03 0.22
N VAL A 17 1.04 2.24 -0.84
CA VAL A 17 2.18 1.36 -1.05
C VAL A 17 3.10 2.03 -2.06
N THR A 18 4.41 2.07 -1.78
CA THR A 18 5.43 2.65 -2.66
C THR A 18 6.53 1.64 -2.95
N THR A 19 6.91 1.51 -4.21
CA THR A 19 7.96 0.59 -4.67
C THR A 19 9.29 1.30 -4.93
N GLU A 20 10.37 0.53 -5.04
CA GLU A 20 11.72 1.04 -5.29
C GLU A 20 11.86 1.81 -6.61
N ASN A 21 11.05 1.48 -7.64
CA ASN A 21 11.02 2.22 -8.91
C ASN A 21 10.16 3.50 -8.86
N GLY A 22 9.66 3.88 -7.68
CA GLY A 22 8.90 5.11 -7.44
C GLY A 22 7.41 5.01 -7.77
N TYR A 23 6.91 3.84 -8.16
CA TYR A 23 5.47 3.63 -8.36
C TYR A 23 4.75 3.59 -7.01
N ALA A 24 3.55 4.17 -6.95
CA ALA A 24 2.74 4.18 -5.74
C ALA A 24 1.26 4.03 -6.05
N TRP A 25 0.54 3.33 -5.18
CA TRP A 25 -0.92 3.22 -5.24
C TRP A 25 -1.52 3.19 -3.84
N SER A 26 -2.77 3.62 -3.73
CA SER A 26 -3.55 3.53 -2.50
C SER A 26 -4.59 2.42 -2.60
N THR A 27 -4.76 1.68 -1.52
CA THR A 27 -5.75 0.59 -1.41
C THR A 27 -6.45 0.63 -0.05
N ALA A 28 -7.70 0.18 -0.03
CA ALA A 28 -8.46 -0.03 1.19
C ALA A 28 -8.22 -1.47 1.67
N ILE A 29 -7.78 -1.62 2.92
CA ILE A 29 -7.39 -2.91 3.49
C ILE A 29 -7.82 -3.03 4.95
N ASN A 30 -8.12 -4.25 5.38
CA ASN A 30 -8.40 -4.57 6.78
C ASN A 30 -7.15 -5.17 7.44
N GLY A 31 -6.95 -4.90 8.73
CA GLY A 31 -5.87 -5.49 9.52
C GLY A 31 -5.14 -4.51 10.43
N THR A 32 -4.24 -5.04 11.24
CA THR A 32 -3.29 -4.26 12.05
C THR A 32 -2.16 -3.72 11.17
N ASP A 33 -1.46 -2.69 11.65
CA ASP A 33 -0.28 -2.16 10.96
C ASP A 33 0.76 -3.25 10.66
N GLU A 34 0.98 -4.14 11.62
CA GLU A 34 1.90 -5.27 11.50
C GLU A 34 1.50 -6.21 10.37
N SER A 35 0.23 -6.66 10.34
CA SER A 35 -0.25 -7.57 9.28
C SER A 35 -0.21 -6.93 7.89
N ILE A 36 -0.51 -5.63 7.79
CA ILE A 36 -0.47 -4.88 6.52
C ILE A 36 0.99 -4.73 6.06
N CYS A 37 1.91 -4.42 6.98
CA CYS A 37 3.33 -4.32 6.68
C CYS A 37 3.90 -5.68 6.22
N GLU A 38 3.56 -6.78 6.89
CA GLU A 38 3.98 -8.13 6.51
C GLU A 38 3.46 -8.54 5.12
N TYR A 39 2.24 -8.10 4.78
CA TYR A 39 1.64 -8.37 3.47
C TYR A 39 2.34 -7.62 2.33
N PHE A 40 2.77 -6.37 2.55
CA PHE A 40 3.31 -5.52 1.48
C PHE A 40 4.83 -5.39 1.49
N LEU A 41 5.46 -5.06 2.62
CA LEU A 41 6.89 -4.72 2.69
C LEU A 41 7.75 -5.90 2.22
N GLY A 42 8.73 -5.59 1.35
CA GLY A 42 9.63 -6.58 0.78
C GLY A 42 8.99 -7.52 -0.25
N LYS A 43 7.69 -7.39 -0.55
CA LYS A 43 7.04 -8.12 -1.65
C LYS A 43 7.21 -7.37 -2.96
N TYR A 44 7.11 -8.11 -4.07
CA TYR A 44 7.21 -7.57 -5.42
C TYR A 44 5.83 -7.52 -6.06
N PHE A 45 5.51 -6.39 -6.70
CA PHE A 45 4.28 -6.21 -7.47
C PHE A 45 4.61 -5.74 -8.88
N ASN A 46 3.77 -6.12 -9.85
CA ASN A 46 3.89 -5.57 -11.18
C ASN A 46 3.45 -4.10 -11.17
N THR A 47 4.33 -3.23 -11.66
CA THR A 47 4.14 -1.77 -11.71
C THR A 47 3.87 -1.26 -13.12
N LYS A 48 3.82 -2.15 -14.12
CA LYS A 48 3.50 -1.80 -15.51
C LYS A 48 2.09 -2.26 -15.89
N PRO A 49 1.43 -1.52 -16.80
CA PRO A 49 0.19 -1.97 -17.39
C PRO A 49 0.45 -3.15 -18.34
N PHE A 50 -0.52 -4.07 -18.38
CA PHE A 50 -0.56 -5.15 -19.36
C PHE A 50 -0.41 -4.60 -20.80
N PRO A 51 0.33 -5.27 -21.70
CA PRO A 51 0.99 -6.58 -21.56
C PRO A 51 2.41 -6.51 -20.98
N PHE A 52 2.85 -5.35 -20.52
CA PHE A 52 4.20 -5.18 -19.99
C PHE A 52 4.25 -5.61 -18.52
N GLU A 53 5.41 -6.13 -18.11
CA GLU A 53 5.68 -6.53 -16.74
C GLU A 53 6.96 -5.86 -16.25
N GLU A 54 6.88 -5.23 -15.08
CA GLU A 54 8.04 -4.76 -14.33
C GLU A 54 7.75 -4.97 -12.85
N MET A 55 8.33 -6.03 -12.30
CA MET A 55 8.24 -6.33 -10.88
C MET A 55 9.13 -5.37 -10.10
N SER A 56 8.57 -4.72 -9.08
CA SER A 56 9.30 -3.81 -8.22
C SER A 56 8.98 -4.09 -6.75
N MET A 57 10.01 -4.07 -5.91
CA MET A 57 9.86 -4.35 -4.48
C MET A 57 9.22 -3.17 -3.76
N VAL A 58 8.30 -3.44 -2.84
CA VAL A 58 7.74 -2.44 -1.93
C VAL A 58 8.75 -2.07 -0.86
N THR A 59 9.07 -0.79 -0.78
CA THR A 59 10.02 -0.22 0.18
C THR A 59 9.34 0.58 1.30
N SER A 60 8.11 1.06 1.08
CA SER A 60 7.36 1.74 2.11
C SER A 60 5.85 1.58 2.00
N VAL A 61 5.18 1.63 3.15
CA VAL A 61 3.72 1.60 3.27
C VAL A 61 3.29 2.71 4.23
N SER A 62 2.36 3.57 3.81
CA SER A 62 1.73 4.58 4.65
C SER A 62 0.30 4.18 4.99
N ILE A 63 0.00 3.93 6.26
CA ILE A 63 -1.30 3.46 6.75
C ILE A 63 -1.93 4.56 7.59
N ASP A 64 -3.09 5.06 7.19
CA ASP A 64 -3.78 6.16 7.87
C ASP A 64 -2.89 7.39 8.16
N GLY A 65 -1.89 7.64 7.29
CA GLY A 65 -0.92 8.72 7.42
C GLY A 65 0.38 8.39 8.18
N LYS A 66 0.51 7.18 8.72
CA LYS A 66 1.74 6.70 9.37
C LYS A 66 2.58 5.84 8.42
N THR A 67 3.84 6.20 8.22
CA THR A 67 4.75 5.52 7.27
C THR A 67 5.62 4.47 7.95
N TYR A 68 5.75 3.34 7.26
CA TYR A 68 6.58 2.18 7.60
C TYR A 68 7.55 1.89 6.46
N GLN A 69 8.78 1.48 6.78
CA GLN A 69 9.85 1.20 5.82
C GLN A 69 10.51 -0.15 6.15
N GLY A 70 10.97 -0.85 5.11
CA GLY A 70 11.67 -2.13 5.19
C GLY A 70 13.12 -2.05 4.74
#